data_AF-A0ABF7QTP5-F1
#
_entry.id   AF-A0ABF7QTP5-F1
#
_cell.length_a   1.000
_cell.length_b   1.000
_cell.length_c   1.000
_cell.angle_alpha   90.00
_cell.angle_beta   90.00
_cell.angle_gamma   90.00
#
_symmetry.space_group_name_H-M   'P 1'
#
loop_
_entity.id
_entity.type
_entity.pdbx_description
1 polymer ?
#
loop_
_entity_poly.entity_id
_entity_poly.type
_entity_poly.pdbx_seq_one_letter_code
_entity_poly.pdbx_strand_id
1 'polypeptide(L)'
;MSLFGHCTHLIEAHFRFSRIAAGGDPLENAVCGLSAVLQATTAADPKIGFPVEVAEDLGDRMLQVTPMISEAAGKWIARELTNMGMAAAIALVTRSADDPLRHDQRCYAALLHCDLSAAVCRREIARRGDPLVRVIGIERAWSASDHNEHPLQ
;
A
#
# COMPACT_ATOMS: atom_id res chain seq x y z
N MET A 1 -18.33 19.12 -3.60
CA MET A 1 -17.31 18.91 -2.55
C MET A 1 -16.34 20.07 -2.59
N SER A 2 -15.93 20.63 -1.44
CA SER A 2 -15.10 21.84 -1.43
C SER A 2 -13.63 21.53 -1.77
N LEU A 3 -12.94 22.49 -2.39
CA LEU A 3 -11.50 22.46 -2.65
C LEU A 3 -10.66 22.07 -1.42
N PHE A 4 -11.17 22.35 -0.21
CA PHE A 4 -10.55 22.00 1.06
C PHE A 4 -10.34 20.48 1.26
N GLY A 5 -11.29 19.65 0.83
CA GLY A 5 -11.18 18.18 0.99
C GLY A 5 -10.04 17.57 0.15
N HIS A 6 -9.83 18.11 -1.05
CA HIS A 6 -8.80 17.64 -1.99
C HIS A 6 -7.39 17.94 -1.50
N CYS A 7 -7.16 19.17 -1.06
CA CYS A 7 -5.88 19.58 -0.51
C CYS A 7 -5.52 18.76 0.74
N THR A 8 -6.51 18.34 1.54
CA THR A 8 -6.28 17.55 2.76
C THR A 8 -5.63 16.21 2.43
N HIS A 9 -6.12 15.49 1.41
CA HIS A 9 -5.56 14.20 1.03
C HIS A 9 -4.15 14.32 0.40
N LEU A 10 -3.89 15.38 -0.37
CA LEU A 10 -2.54 15.60 -0.91
C LEU A 10 -1.53 15.96 0.18
N ILE A 11 -1.92 16.79 1.15
CA ILE A 11 -1.08 17.12 2.31
C ILE A 11 -0.77 15.85 3.10
N GLU A 12 -1.76 15.00 3.33
CA GLU A 12 -1.56 13.71 4.01
C GLU A 12 -0.61 12.81 3.21
N ALA A 13 -0.79 12.69 1.89
CA ALA A 13 0.11 11.93 1.03
C ALA A 13 1.56 12.45 1.15
N HIS A 14 1.76 13.76 1.00
CA HIS A 14 3.07 14.39 1.12
C HIS A 14 3.69 14.14 2.49
N PHE A 15 2.92 14.30 3.57
CA PHE A 15 3.38 14.02 4.93
C PHE A 15 3.86 12.56 5.08
N ARG A 16 3.08 11.60 4.57
CA ARG A 16 3.42 10.17 4.66
C ARG A 16 4.69 9.82 3.91
N PHE A 17 4.83 10.26 2.66
CA PHE A 17 6.05 10.00 1.91
C PHE A 17 7.26 10.74 2.49
N SER A 18 7.08 11.95 3.04
CA SER A 18 8.14 12.65 3.78
C SER A 18 8.59 11.90 5.03
N ARG A 19 7.68 11.22 5.73
CA ARG A 19 8.04 10.37 6.89
C ARG A 19 8.92 9.19 6.49
N ILE A 20 8.73 8.61 5.31
CA ILE A 20 9.62 7.54 4.81
C ILE A 20 11.03 8.08 4.62
N ALA A 21 11.15 9.24 3.95
CA ALA A 21 12.44 9.90 3.75
C ALA A 21 13.14 10.27 5.08
N ALA A 22 12.36 10.55 6.13
CA ALA A 22 12.86 10.81 7.48
C ALA A 22 13.16 9.55 8.31
N GLY A 23 13.11 8.35 7.72
CA GLY A 23 13.41 7.08 8.41
C GLY A 23 12.23 6.43 9.14
N GLY A 24 11.01 6.89 8.90
CA GLY A 24 9.79 6.21 9.35
C GLY A 24 9.56 4.90 8.61
N ASP A 25 8.67 4.04 9.15
CA ASP A 25 8.36 2.73 8.55
C ASP A 25 7.91 2.89 7.07
N PRO A 26 8.67 2.34 6.10
CA PRO A 26 8.36 2.53 4.69
C PRO A 26 7.02 1.91 4.27
N LEU A 27 6.63 0.76 4.84
CA LEU A 27 5.44 0.03 4.41
C LEU A 27 4.18 0.71 4.93
N GLU A 28 4.13 1.03 6.23
CA GLU A 28 2.95 1.65 6.83
C GLU A 28 2.70 3.04 6.25
N ASN A 29 3.76 3.84 6.09
CA ASN A 29 3.62 5.16 5.49
C ASN A 29 3.28 5.08 3.99
N ALA A 30 3.80 4.11 3.24
CA ALA A 30 3.43 3.93 1.84
C ALA A 30 1.95 3.53 1.67
N VAL A 31 1.44 2.64 2.52
CA VAL A 31 0.00 2.28 2.53
C VAL A 31 -0.86 3.53 2.75
N CYS A 32 -0.59 4.29 3.82
CA CYS A 32 -1.34 5.51 4.11
C CYS A 32 -1.19 6.57 3.00
N GLY A 33 0.02 6.76 2.48
CA GLY A 33 0.30 7.73 1.42
C GLY A 33 -0.41 7.40 0.11
N LEU A 34 -0.37 6.14 -0.33
CA LEU A 34 -1.09 5.69 -1.53
C LEU A 34 -2.61 5.77 -1.34
N SER A 35 -3.12 5.43 -0.16
CA SER A 35 -4.54 5.58 0.15
C SER A 35 -4.98 7.04 -0.01
N ALA A 36 -4.17 7.98 0.49
CA ALA A 36 -4.43 9.41 0.36
C ALA A 36 -4.36 9.89 -1.10
N VAL A 37 -3.40 9.42 -1.90
CA VAL A 37 -3.34 9.71 -3.35
C VAL A 37 -4.60 9.19 -4.08
N LEU A 38 -5.03 7.96 -3.79
CA LEU A 38 -6.22 7.37 -4.40
C LEU A 38 -7.50 8.13 -4.00
N GLN A 39 -7.59 8.57 -2.74
CA GLN A 39 -8.70 9.41 -2.28
C GLN A 39 -8.70 10.79 -2.95
N ALA A 40 -7.54 11.47 -2.99
CA ALA A 40 -7.39 12.77 -3.65
C ALA A 40 -7.81 12.70 -5.12
N THR A 41 -7.40 11.64 -5.82
CA THR A 41 -7.68 11.46 -7.25
C THR A 41 -9.11 11.02 -7.53
N THR A 42 -9.81 10.40 -6.57
CA THR A 42 -11.23 9.99 -6.70
C THR A 42 -12.17 11.14 -6.36
N ALA A 43 -11.81 11.95 -5.36
CA ALA A 43 -12.60 13.11 -4.96
C ALA A 43 -12.53 14.23 -6.01
N ALA A 44 -11.37 14.39 -6.67
CA ALA A 44 -11.10 15.50 -7.59
C ALA A 44 -12.11 15.59 -8.74
N ASP A 45 -12.68 16.78 -8.93
CA ASP A 45 -13.27 17.16 -10.22
C ASP A 45 -12.15 17.10 -11.27
N PRO A 46 -12.24 16.22 -12.29
CA PRO A 46 -11.22 16.10 -13.31
C PRO A 46 -10.85 17.45 -13.93
N LYS A 47 -11.79 18.39 -14.00
CA LYS A 47 -11.59 19.68 -14.66
C LYS A 47 -10.68 20.65 -13.91
N ILE A 48 -10.49 20.46 -12.61
CA ILE A 48 -9.78 21.44 -11.76
C ILE A 48 -8.31 21.07 -11.59
N GLY A 49 -7.94 19.81 -11.81
CA GLY A 49 -6.56 19.34 -11.65
C GLY A 49 -5.98 19.60 -10.25
N PHE A 50 -4.69 19.30 -10.07
CA PHE A 50 -3.95 19.67 -8.87
C PHE A 50 -3.09 20.91 -9.15
N PRO A 51 -2.84 21.77 -8.16
CA PRO A 51 -1.85 22.83 -8.31
C PRO A 51 -0.49 22.25 -8.70
N VAL A 52 0.11 22.76 -9.77
CA VAL A 52 1.33 22.19 -10.39
C VAL A 52 2.46 22.02 -9.38
N GLU A 53 2.75 23.07 -8.60
CA GLU A 53 3.81 23.07 -7.59
C GLU A 53 3.63 21.95 -6.54
N VAL A 54 2.39 21.72 -6.10
CA VAL A 54 2.07 20.67 -5.12
C VAL A 54 2.18 19.28 -5.75
N ALA A 55 1.76 19.15 -7.01
CA ALA A 55 1.83 17.89 -7.73
C ALA A 55 3.28 17.47 -8.03
N GLU A 56 4.12 18.41 -8.45
CA GLU A 56 5.53 18.19 -8.72
C GLU A 56 6.31 17.83 -7.46
N ASP A 57 6.16 18.61 -6.37
CA ASP A 57 6.83 18.32 -5.09
C ASP A 57 6.44 16.95 -4.52
N LEU A 58 5.14 16.59 -4.59
CA LEU A 58 4.67 15.27 -4.18
C LEU A 58 5.23 14.17 -5.10
N GLY A 59 5.25 14.40 -6.42
CA GLY A 59 5.82 13.47 -7.40
C GLY A 59 7.30 13.17 -7.15
N ASP A 60 8.09 14.21 -6.90
CA ASP A 60 9.52 14.10 -6.58
C ASP A 60 9.74 13.35 -5.27
N ARG A 61 8.93 13.64 -4.23
CA ARG A 61 9.00 12.92 -2.96
C ARG A 61 8.67 11.44 -3.13
N MET A 62 7.62 11.12 -3.89
CA MET A 62 7.22 9.73 -4.18
C MET A 62 8.31 8.98 -4.96
N LEU A 63 8.93 9.65 -5.93
CA LEU A 63 10.04 9.08 -6.69
C LEU A 63 11.25 8.81 -5.78
N GLN A 64 11.60 9.76 -4.90
CA GLN A 64 12.68 9.64 -3.93
C GLN A 64 12.53 8.41 -3.03
N VAL A 65 11.32 8.13 -2.54
CA VAL A 65 11.09 7.05 -1.55
C VAL A 65 10.77 5.70 -2.16
N THR A 66 10.54 5.62 -3.48
CA THR A 66 10.22 4.37 -4.19
C THR A 66 11.24 3.26 -3.93
N PRO A 67 12.57 3.50 -3.98
CA PRO A 67 13.57 2.47 -3.65
C PRO A 67 13.45 1.93 -2.23
N MET A 68 13.16 2.80 -1.25
CA MET A 68 13.03 2.43 0.16
C MET A 68 11.81 1.54 0.39
N ILE A 69 10.70 1.86 -0.28
CA ILE A 69 9.47 1.05 -0.27
C ILE A 69 9.75 -0.31 -0.91
N SER A 70 10.41 -0.32 -2.07
CA SER A 70 10.72 -1.55 -2.79
C SER A 70 11.65 -2.47 -1.99
N GLU A 71 12.65 -1.92 -1.29
CA GLU A 71 13.53 -2.70 -0.43
C GLU A 71 12.78 -3.30 0.75
N ALA A 72 11.99 -2.48 1.46
CA ALA A 72 11.20 -2.92 2.61
C ALA A 72 10.15 -3.98 2.23
N ALA A 73 9.56 -3.88 1.04
CA ALA A 73 8.54 -4.81 0.55
C ALA A 73 9.10 -6.06 -0.13
N GLY A 74 10.42 -6.10 -0.40
CA GLY A 74 11.03 -7.07 -1.32
C GLY A 74 10.86 -8.54 -0.96
N LYS A 75 10.54 -8.85 0.31
CA LYS A 75 10.21 -10.22 0.73
C LYS A 75 8.84 -10.71 0.24
N TRP A 76 7.92 -9.80 -0.08
CA TRP A 76 6.52 -10.11 -0.37
C TRP A 76 6.04 -9.60 -1.73
N ILE A 77 6.69 -8.57 -2.28
CA ILE A 77 6.30 -7.91 -3.52
C ILE A 77 7.53 -7.84 -4.42
N ALA A 78 7.37 -8.22 -5.69
CA ALA A 78 8.42 -8.06 -6.68
C ALA A 78 8.74 -6.57 -6.88
N ARG A 79 10.03 -6.24 -7.00
CA ARG A 79 10.50 -4.86 -7.15
C ARG A 79 9.86 -4.15 -8.34
N GLU A 80 9.70 -4.87 -9.44
CA GLU A 80 9.09 -4.36 -10.67
C GLU A 80 7.64 -3.93 -10.45
N LEU A 81 6.88 -4.69 -9.63
CA LEU A 81 5.49 -4.35 -9.29
C LEU A 81 5.42 -3.11 -8.39
N THR A 82 6.33 -2.98 -7.42
CA THR A 82 6.42 -1.76 -6.60
C THR A 82 6.75 -0.53 -7.45
N ASN A 83 7.75 -0.63 -8.33
CA ASN A 83 8.14 0.47 -9.20
C ASN A 83 7.00 0.88 -10.15
N MET A 84 6.30 -0.10 -10.74
CA MET A 84 5.20 0.15 -11.66
C MET A 84 4.02 0.83 -10.95
N GLY A 85 3.63 0.33 -9.77
CA GLY A 85 2.55 0.93 -8.99
C GLY A 85 2.88 2.33 -8.48
N MET A 86 4.12 2.59 -8.07
CA MET A 86 4.58 3.93 -7.66
C MET A 86 4.60 4.88 -8.86
N ALA A 87 5.11 4.45 -10.01
CA ALA A 87 5.10 5.26 -11.24
C ALA A 87 3.67 5.62 -11.67
N ALA A 88 2.74 4.66 -11.57
CA ALA A 88 1.32 4.91 -11.82
C ALA A 88 0.74 5.93 -10.82
N ALA A 89 1.04 5.79 -9.53
CA ALA A 89 0.58 6.73 -8.50
C ALA A 89 1.14 8.15 -8.70
N ILE A 90 2.41 8.28 -9.08
CA ILE A 90 3.03 9.57 -9.43
C ILE A 90 2.29 10.18 -10.63
N ALA A 91 2.05 9.39 -11.68
CA ALA A 91 1.35 9.87 -12.87
C ALA A 91 -0.07 10.39 -12.57
N LEU A 92 -0.78 9.77 -11.62
CA LEU A 92 -2.11 10.24 -11.22
C LEU A 92 -2.12 11.65 -10.64
N VAL A 93 -1.00 12.05 -10.02
CA VAL A 93 -0.81 13.35 -9.37
C VAL A 93 -0.23 14.36 -10.35
N THR A 94 0.76 13.98 -11.15
CA THR A 94 1.53 14.93 -11.98
C THR A 94 0.95 15.14 -13.38
N ARG A 95 0.11 14.22 -13.88
CA ARG A 95 -0.47 14.32 -15.22
C ARG A 95 -1.87 14.90 -15.22
N SER A 96 -2.29 15.35 -16.41
CA SER A 96 -3.65 15.83 -16.65
C SER A 96 -4.69 14.80 -16.25
N ALA A 97 -5.82 15.28 -15.73
CA ALA A 97 -6.97 14.42 -15.40
C ALA A 97 -7.61 13.76 -16.64
N ASP A 98 -7.34 14.30 -17.83
CA ASP A 98 -7.80 13.77 -19.12
C ASP A 98 -6.82 12.75 -19.74
N ASP A 99 -5.77 12.33 -19.02
CA ASP A 99 -4.85 11.27 -19.51
C ASP A 99 -5.67 9.99 -19.82
N PRO A 100 -5.60 9.44 -21.05
CA PRO A 100 -6.36 8.24 -21.43
C PRO A 100 -6.01 7.01 -20.58
N LEU A 101 -4.82 6.97 -19.98
CA LEU A 101 -4.35 5.88 -19.13
C LEU A 101 -4.73 6.08 -17.66
N ARG A 102 -5.45 7.15 -17.29
CA ARG A 102 -5.75 7.47 -15.88
C ARG A 102 -6.48 6.34 -15.15
N HIS A 103 -7.36 5.62 -15.84
CA HIS A 103 -8.04 4.47 -15.24
C HIS A 103 -7.06 3.35 -14.91
N ASP A 104 -6.19 2.98 -15.87
CA ASP A 104 -5.17 1.96 -15.66
C ASP A 104 -4.18 2.36 -14.56
N GLN A 105 -3.75 3.63 -14.55
CA GLN A 105 -2.89 4.18 -13.51
C GLN A 105 -3.53 4.04 -12.12
N ARG A 106 -4.85 4.31 -11.99
CA ARG A 106 -5.59 4.07 -10.74
C ARG A 106 -5.59 2.59 -10.36
N CYS A 107 -5.81 1.69 -11.31
CA CYS A 107 -5.78 0.25 -11.05
C CYS A 107 -4.40 -0.22 -10.56
N TYR A 108 -3.31 0.21 -11.20
CA TYR A 108 -1.95 -0.14 -10.77
C TYR A 108 -1.59 0.45 -9.39
N ALA A 109 -1.97 1.70 -9.12
CA ALA A 109 -1.77 2.32 -7.81
C ALA A 109 -2.59 1.61 -6.71
N ALA A 110 -3.84 1.24 -7.00
CA ALA A 110 -4.70 0.51 -6.09
C ALA A 110 -4.19 -0.92 -5.84
N LEU A 111 -3.71 -1.61 -6.86
CA LEU A 111 -3.10 -2.93 -6.73
C LEU A 111 -1.88 -2.87 -5.80
N LEU A 112 -0.98 -1.91 -6.03
CA LEU A 112 0.18 -1.73 -5.14
C LEU A 112 -0.25 -1.42 -3.69
N HIS A 113 -1.26 -0.58 -3.50
CA HIS A 113 -1.79 -0.31 -2.16
C HIS A 113 -2.29 -1.59 -1.47
N CYS A 114 -3.02 -2.45 -2.19
CA CYS A 114 -3.47 -3.74 -1.69
C CYS A 114 -2.30 -4.68 -1.36
N ASP A 115 -1.31 -4.77 -2.25
CA ASP A 115 -0.14 -5.62 -2.04
C ASP A 115 0.70 -5.17 -0.84
N LEU A 116 0.90 -3.85 -0.67
CA LEU A 116 1.58 -3.30 0.51
C LEU A 116 0.80 -3.54 1.80
N SER A 117 -0.53 -3.40 1.76
CA SER A 117 -1.39 -3.72 2.90
C SER A 117 -1.26 -5.20 3.30
N ALA A 118 -1.27 -6.09 2.30
CA ALA A 118 -1.03 -7.51 2.52
C ALA A 118 0.39 -7.79 3.04
N ALA A 119 1.41 -7.07 2.56
CA ALA A 119 2.78 -7.17 3.04
C ALA A 119 2.91 -6.77 4.52
N VAL A 120 2.24 -5.69 4.94
CA VAL A 120 2.16 -5.29 6.37
C VAL A 120 1.55 -6.41 7.21
N CYS A 121 0.43 -7.00 6.76
CA CYS A 121 -0.19 -8.13 7.45
C CYS A 121 0.75 -9.34 7.54
N ARG A 122 1.39 -9.72 6.43
CA ARG A 122 2.35 -10.85 6.38
C ARG A 122 3.57 -10.60 7.27
N ARG A 123 4.06 -9.37 7.33
CA ARG A 123 5.14 -8.96 8.23
C ARG A 123 4.75 -9.17 9.69
N GLU A 124 3.56 -8.75 10.07
CA GLU A 124 3.05 -8.92 11.43
C GLU A 124 2.80 -10.40 11.80
N ILE A 125 2.26 -11.19 10.88
CA ILE A 125 2.08 -12.65 11.08
C ILE A 125 3.45 -13.32 11.27
N ALA A 126 4.43 -13.02 10.41
CA ALA A 126 5.77 -13.56 10.51
C ALA A 126 6.45 -13.17 11.83
N ARG A 127 6.29 -11.92 12.27
CA ARG A 127 6.83 -11.43 13.55
C ARG A 127 6.23 -12.15 14.76
N ARG A 128 4.97 -12.57 14.69
CA ARG A 128 4.24 -13.25 15.78
C ARG A 128 4.30 -14.78 15.72
N GLY A 129 4.94 -15.35 14.69
CA GLY A 129 5.10 -16.80 14.53
C GLY A 129 3.80 -17.54 14.20
N ASP A 130 2.98 -16.97 13.31
CA ASP A 130 1.73 -17.54 12.77
C ASP A 130 0.85 -18.27 13.83
N PRO A 131 0.09 -17.52 14.64
CA PRO A 131 -0.73 -18.10 15.70
C PRO A 131 -1.79 -19.08 15.19
N LEU A 132 -2.33 -18.89 13.98
CA LEU A 132 -3.37 -19.76 13.44
C LEU A 132 -2.81 -21.12 13.03
N VAL A 133 -1.62 -21.15 12.41
CA VAL A 133 -0.92 -22.42 12.14
C VAL A 133 -0.66 -23.20 13.43
N ARG A 134 -0.30 -22.52 14.52
CA ARG A 134 -0.12 -23.17 15.83
C ARG A 134 -1.41 -23.78 16.37
N VAL A 135 -2.52 -23.04 16.33
CA VAL A 135 -3.83 -23.54 16.81
C VAL A 135 -4.27 -24.76 15.99
N ILE A 136 -4.18 -24.69 14.66
CA ILE A 136 -4.51 -25.81 13.77
C ILE A 136 -3.63 -27.03 14.08
N GLY A 137 -2.34 -26.80 14.37
CA GLY A 137 -1.43 -27.88 14.77
C GLY A 137 -1.85 -28.57 16.07
N ILE A 138 -2.26 -27.80 17.07
CA ILE A 138 -2.75 -28.33 18.36
C ILE A 138 -4.06 -29.11 18.16
N GLU A 139 -5.01 -28.55 17.42
CA GLU A 139 -6.31 -29.20 17.14
C GLU A 139 -6.12 -30.53 16.42
N ARG A 140 -5.26 -30.57 15.38
CA ARG A 140 -4.95 -31.81 14.65
C ARG A 140 -4.27 -32.84 15.55
N ALA A 141 -3.38 -32.43 16.44
CA ALA A 141 -2.72 -33.33 17.38
C ALA A 141 -3.73 -33.94 18.37
N TRP A 142 -4.67 -33.16 18.88
CA TRP A 142 -5.72 -33.65 19.78
C TRP A 142 -6.68 -34.62 19.08
N SER A 143 -7.15 -34.29 17.88
CA SER A 143 -8.01 -35.20 17.10
C SER A 143 -7.34 -36.53 16.75
N ALA A 144 -6.01 -36.53 16.55
CA ALA A 144 -5.23 -37.73 16.30
C ALA A 144 -5.04 -38.60 17.56
N SER A 145 -4.92 -37.98 18.75
CA SER A 145 -4.88 -38.70 20.02
C SER A 145 -6.22 -39.36 20.35
N ASP A 146 -7.35 -38.66 20.14
CA ASP A 146 -8.69 -39.22 20.39
C ASP A 146 -9.00 -40.44 19.50
N HIS A 147 -8.50 -40.46 18.26
CA HIS A 147 -8.62 -41.64 17.37
C HIS A 147 -7.75 -42.82 17.80
N ASN A 148 -6.62 -42.58 18.48
CA ASN A 148 -5.72 -43.62 18.96
C ASN A 148 -6.13 -44.20 20.32
N GLU A 149 -7.00 -43.54 21.08
CA GLU A 149 -7.55 -44.03 22.35
C GLU A 149 -8.77 -44.97 22.19
N HIS A 150 -9.24 -45.19 20.96
CA HIS A 150 -10.26 -46.19 20.62
C HIS A 150 -9.73 -47.38 19.78
N PRO A 151 -8.73 -48.16 20.24
CA PRO A 151 -8.44 -49.44 19.62
C PRO A 151 -9.48 -50.47 20.09
N LEU A 152 -10.42 -50.78 19.18
CA LEU A 152 -11.15 -52.04 19.00
C LEU A 152 -11.57 -52.80 20.29
N GLN A 153 -12.85 -52.69 20.65
CA GLN A 153 -13.61 -53.81 21.22
C GLN A 153 -14.25 -54.62 20.09
#